data_AF-A0A8S3S7M6-F1
#
_entry.id   AF-A0A8S3S7M6-F1
#
_cell.length_a   1.000
_cell.length_b   1.000
_cell.length_c   1.000
_cell.angle_alpha   90.00
_cell.angle_beta   90.00
_cell.angle_gamma   90.00
#
_symmetry.space_group_name_H-M   'P 1'
#
loop_
_entity.id
_entity.type
_entity.pdbx_description
1 polymer ?
#
loop_
_entity_poly.entity_id
_entity_poly.type
_entity_poly.pdbx_seq_one_letter_code
_entity_poly.pdbx_strand_id
1 'polypeptide(L)'
;MFWILAVLLVDQSNGCNRSSEECFGSSRGYGFYFGTTNLDCFNRGKRSPSISTIRLTHRYLYYRGFFYEWMGVGGKTTGSTKGITSIGTSARRSHCNSETDNTAAGYGVLSTECIKGCARFFQVAYDFNGLSNNCHHFANWLADILCTRSTCPFNCQIYYSG
;
A
#
# COMPACT_ATOMS: atom_id res chain seq x y z
N MET A 1 -11.54 30.24 -22.58
CA MET A 1 -10.63 29.12 -22.25
C MET A 1 -10.36 29.16 -20.75
N PHE A 2 -11.12 28.39 -19.96
CA PHE A 2 -10.82 28.15 -18.55
C PHE A 2 -10.84 26.64 -18.33
N TRP A 3 -9.68 26.12 -17.94
CA TRP A 3 -9.44 24.70 -17.72
C TRP A 3 -10.20 24.25 -16.47
N ILE A 4 -11.10 23.28 -16.65
CA ILE A 4 -11.71 22.56 -15.53
C ILE A 4 -10.62 21.67 -14.93
N LEU A 5 -10.16 22.02 -13.72
CA LEU A 5 -9.38 21.14 -12.86
C LEU A 5 -10.31 19.98 -12.45
N ALA A 6 -10.30 18.92 -13.24
CA ALA A 6 -10.87 17.64 -12.83
C ALA A 6 -9.93 17.02 -11.79
N VAL A 7 -10.08 17.42 -10.52
CA VAL A 7 -9.59 16.63 -9.39
C VAL A 7 -10.45 15.37 -9.38
N LEU A 8 -10.00 14.34 -10.10
CA LEU A 8 -10.53 12.99 -9.94
C LEU A 8 -10.17 12.57 -8.52
N LEU A 9 -11.13 12.76 -7.61
CA LEU A 9 -11.15 12.15 -6.30
C LEU A 9 -11.04 10.65 -6.52
N VAL A 10 -9.85 10.10 -6.30
CA VAL A 10 -9.68 8.65 -6.22
C VAL A 10 -10.37 8.27 -4.92
N ASP A 11 -11.53 7.65 -5.07
CA ASP A 11 -12.36 7.18 -3.97
C ASP A 11 -11.49 6.36 -3.00
N GLN A 12 -11.55 6.68 -1.70
CA GLN A 12 -10.86 5.92 -0.67
C GLN A 12 -11.54 4.55 -0.58
N SER A 13 -11.10 3.60 -1.41
CA SER A 13 -11.67 2.26 -1.41
C SER A 13 -11.42 1.60 -0.06
N ASN A 14 -12.49 1.22 0.63
CA ASN A 14 -12.48 0.46 1.89
C ASN A 14 -12.00 -1.01 1.69
N GLY A 15 -11.15 -1.27 0.71
CA GLY A 15 -10.79 -2.62 0.27
C GLY A 15 -11.09 -2.84 -1.21
N CYS A 16 -10.18 -3.54 -1.90
CA CYS A 16 -10.58 -4.26 -3.11
C CYS A 16 -11.55 -5.37 -2.67
N ASN A 17 -12.86 -5.09 -2.70
CA ASN A 17 -13.92 -6.09 -2.58
C ASN A 17 -14.16 -6.84 -3.91
N ARG A 18 -13.24 -6.69 -4.87
CA ARG A 18 -13.33 -7.29 -6.20
C ARG A 18 -12.66 -8.65 -6.19
N SER A 19 -13.29 -9.60 -6.86
CA SER A 19 -12.69 -10.92 -7.08
C SER A 19 -11.44 -10.78 -7.95
N SER A 20 -10.44 -11.65 -7.77
CA SER A 20 -9.21 -11.63 -8.58
C SER A 20 -9.45 -11.74 -10.09
N GLU A 21 -10.63 -12.24 -10.49
CA GLU A 21 -11.12 -12.40 -11.85
C GLU A 21 -11.54 -11.07 -12.51
N GLU A 22 -11.85 -10.05 -11.71
CA GLU A 22 -12.18 -8.70 -12.19
C GLU A 22 -10.94 -7.85 -12.51
N CYS A 23 -9.76 -8.30 -12.10
CA CYS A 23 -8.49 -7.68 -12.45
C CYS A 23 -7.98 -8.20 -13.79
N PHE A 24 -6.82 -7.71 -14.25
CA PHE A 24 -6.18 -8.30 -15.42
C PHE A 24 -5.94 -9.81 -15.19
N GLY A 25 -6.02 -10.59 -16.26
CA GLY A 25 -5.73 -12.03 -16.20
C GLY A 25 -4.22 -12.30 -16.11
N SER A 26 -3.88 -13.50 -15.63
CA SER A 26 -2.49 -13.98 -15.52
C SER A 26 -1.72 -14.02 -16.83
N SER A 27 -2.41 -14.08 -17.97
CA SER A 27 -1.83 -14.04 -19.31
C SER A 27 -1.38 -12.65 -19.78
N ARG A 28 -1.81 -11.58 -19.10
CA ARG A 28 -1.60 -10.19 -19.52
C ARG A 28 -0.82 -9.35 -18.51
N GLY A 29 -0.74 -9.79 -17.26
CA GLY A 29 -0.15 -9.02 -16.17
C GLY A 29 0.64 -9.87 -15.18
N TYR A 30 1.25 -9.20 -14.20
CA TYR A 30 1.98 -9.82 -13.11
C TYR A 30 1.08 -9.89 -11.87
N GLY A 31 1.18 -10.98 -11.12
CA GLY A 31 0.44 -11.12 -9.87
C GLY A 31 0.89 -10.07 -8.85
N PHE A 32 -0.06 -9.44 -8.16
CA PHE A 32 0.18 -8.71 -6.93
C PHE A 32 -0.43 -9.47 -5.76
N TYR A 33 0.21 -9.36 -4.60
CA TYR A 33 -0.10 -10.15 -3.42
C TYR A 33 -0.19 -9.22 -2.23
N PHE A 34 -1.15 -9.45 -1.34
CA PHE A 34 -1.11 -8.82 -0.04
C PHE A 34 -0.14 -9.59 0.86
N GLY A 35 0.35 -8.91 1.87
CA GLY A 35 1.01 -9.59 2.97
C GLY A 35 0.86 -8.81 4.25
N THR A 36 1.19 -9.48 5.35
CA THR A 36 1.12 -8.91 6.68
C THR A 36 2.43 -9.11 7.42
N THR A 37 2.77 -8.13 8.26
CA THR A 37 3.84 -8.25 9.25
C THR A 37 3.29 -7.86 10.61
N ASN A 38 3.72 -8.54 11.67
CA ASN A 38 3.26 -8.25 13.02
C ASN A 38 3.76 -6.86 13.51
N LEU A 39 2.85 -5.93 13.88
CA LEU A 39 3.25 -4.59 14.37
C LEU A 39 3.99 -4.63 15.70
N ASP A 40 3.79 -5.67 16.52
CA ASP A 40 4.54 -5.82 17.77
C ASP A 40 6.04 -5.94 17.51
N CYS A 41 6.43 -6.51 16.36
CA CYS A 41 7.83 -6.57 15.94
C CYS A 41 8.40 -5.20 15.56
N PHE A 42 7.56 -4.26 15.12
CA PHE A 42 7.99 -2.89 14.83
C PHE A 42 8.34 -2.11 16.12
N ASN A 43 7.75 -2.48 17.26
CA ASN A 43 7.89 -1.81 18.57
C ASN A 43 8.96 -2.41 19.52
N ARG A 44 9.66 -3.49 19.15
CA ARG A 44 10.63 -4.21 20.00
C ARG A 44 11.94 -3.46 20.36
N GLY A 45 11.92 -2.13 20.38
CA GLY A 45 12.92 -1.31 21.07
C GLY A 45 12.60 -1.09 22.56
N LYS A 46 11.38 -1.37 23.03
CA LYS A 46 11.01 -1.24 24.46
C LYS A 46 10.14 -2.42 24.90
N ARG A 47 10.61 -3.14 25.91
CA ARG A 47 9.91 -4.26 26.57
C ARG A 47 8.52 -3.82 27.05
N SER A 48 7.45 -4.47 26.61
CA SER A 48 6.20 -4.56 27.38
C SER A 48 5.38 -5.78 26.96
N PRO A 49 4.98 -6.66 27.89
CA PRO A 49 4.05 -7.75 27.63
C PRO A 49 2.62 -7.23 27.81
N SER A 50 1.95 -6.89 26.70
CA SER A 50 0.51 -6.58 26.74
C SER A 50 -0.13 -7.09 25.46
N ILE A 51 -0.91 -8.16 25.58
CA ILE A 51 -1.72 -8.74 24.49
C ILE A 51 -2.94 -7.82 24.30
N SER A 52 -2.89 -6.99 23.25
CA SER A 52 -4.06 -6.25 22.76
C SER A 52 -4.94 -7.19 21.91
N THR A 53 -6.25 -7.14 22.11
CA THR A 53 -7.28 -7.93 21.40
C THR A 53 -7.56 -7.45 19.97
N ILE A 54 -6.90 -6.36 19.52
CA ILE A 54 -6.93 -5.89 18.14
C ILE A 54 -5.60 -6.32 17.51
N ARG A 55 -5.63 -7.22 16.52
CA ARG A 55 -4.42 -7.62 15.78
C ARG A 55 -3.84 -6.41 15.05
N LEU A 56 -2.86 -5.77 15.68
CA LEU A 56 -2.04 -4.75 15.08
C LEU A 56 -1.14 -5.46 14.04
N THR A 57 -1.64 -5.63 12.82
CA THR A 57 -0.85 -6.14 11.69
C THR A 57 -0.60 -5.03 10.68
N HIS A 58 0.65 -4.87 10.28
CA HIS A 58 1.06 -4.00 9.18
C HIS A 58 0.74 -4.70 7.87
N ARG A 59 -0.08 -4.09 7.02
CA ARG A 59 -0.39 -4.62 5.69
C ARG A 59 0.49 -3.97 4.64
N TYR A 60 0.98 -4.79 3.72
CA TYR A 60 1.79 -4.36 2.59
C TYR A 60 1.26 -4.98 1.29
N LEU A 61 1.70 -4.42 0.17
CA LEU A 61 1.48 -4.98 -1.16
C LEU A 61 2.82 -5.44 -1.74
N TYR A 62 2.88 -6.66 -2.24
CA TYR A 62 4.01 -7.19 -3.00
C TYR A 62 3.65 -7.26 -4.48
N TYR A 63 4.46 -6.63 -5.34
CA TYR A 63 4.26 -6.63 -6.78
C TYR A 63 5.61 -6.55 -7.50
N ARG A 64 5.84 -7.48 -8.45
CA ARG A 64 7.04 -7.52 -9.31
C ARG A 64 8.37 -7.37 -8.55
N GLY A 65 8.52 -8.07 -7.43
CA GLY A 65 9.77 -8.09 -6.65
C GLY A 65 9.92 -6.93 -5.66
N PHE A 66 8.93 -6.05 -5.53
CA PHE A 66 8.95 -4.94 -4.59
C PHE A 66 7.84 -5.05 -3.55
N PHE A 67 8.21 -4.78 -2.31
CA PHE A 67 7.31 -4.54 -1.19
C PHE A 67 6.99 -3.05 -1.14
N TYR A 68 5.70 -2.73 -1.06
CA TYR A 68 5.18 -1.38 -0.92
C TYR A 68 4.47 -1.28 0.42
N GLU A 69 4.98 -0.40 1.28
CA GLU A 69 4.56 -0.27 2.68
C GLU A 69 4.31 1.19 3.05
N TRP A 70 3.32 1.46 3.90
CA TRP A 70 3.07 2.80 4.42
C TRP A 70 2.79 2.78 5.93
N MET A 71 3.51 3.57 6.70
CA MET A 71 3.44 3.55 8.17
C MET A 71 3.46 4.94 8.78
N GLY A 72 2.79 5.10 9.93
CA GLY A 72 2.85 6.33 10.71
C GLY A 72 4.24 6.59 11.30
N VAL A 73 4.54 7.85 11.58
CA VAL A 73 5.82 8.27 12.18
C VAL A 73 5.75 8.11 13.71
N GLY A 74 6.69 7.35 14.27
CA GLY A 74 6.97 7.39 15.71
C GLY A 74 6.00 6.62 16.63
N GLY A 75 5.37 5.53 16.16
CA GLY A 75 4.53 4.68 17.01
C GLY A 75 3.25 5.37 17.54
N LYS A 76 2.94 6.58 17.06
CA LYS A 76 1.73 7.31 17.41
C LYS A 76 0.56 6.69 16.66
N THR A 77 -0.27 5.95 17.39
CA THR A 77 -1.54 5.40 16.90
C THR A 77 -2.70 6.37 17.02
N THR A 78 -2.47 7.55 17.61
CA THR A 78 -3.48 8.58 17.88
C THR A 78 -3.12 9.91 17.22
N GLY A 79 -4.04 10.46 16.41
CA GLY A 79 -3.87 11.72 15.67
C GLY A 79 -3.32 11.53 14.24
N SER A 80 -3.61 12.47 13.36
CA SER A 80 -3.12 12.45 11.97
C SER A 80 -1.66 12.92 11.90
N THR A 81 -0.80 12.17 11.22
CA THR A 81 0.62 12.53 10.99
C THR A 81 1.00 12.20 9.55
N LYS A 82 2.04 12.81 8.98
CA LYS A 82 2.54 12.35 7.68
C LYS A 82 3.08 10.92 7.81
N GLY A 83 2.58 10.02 6.98
CA GLY A 83 3.11 8.65 6.92
C GLY A 83 4.43 8.59 6.13
N ILE A 84 5.14 7.48 6.27
CA ILE A 84 6.36 7.16 5.52
C ILE A 84 6.07 5.98 4.61
N THR A 85 6.28 6.17 3.31
CA THR A 85 6.29 5.06 2.35
C THR A 85 7.67 4.39 2.37
N SER A 86 7.68 3.06 2.41
CA SER A 86 8.88 2.25 2.15
C SER A 86 8.66 1.40 0.92
N ILE A 87 9.66 1.39 0.05
CA ILE A 87 9.70 0.55 -1.14
C ILE A 87 11.05 -0.16 -1.16
N GLY A 88 11.04 -1.48 -1.24
CA GLY A 88 12.26 -2.28 -1.23
C GLY A 88 12.05 -3.67 -1.78
N THR A 89 13.15 -4.38 -2.05
CA THR A 89 13.13 -5.80 -2.47
C THR A 89 13.01 -6.77 -1.28
N SER A 90 12.94 -6.24 -0.07
CA SER A 90 12.62 -6.95 1.16
C SER A 90 11.61 -6.14 1.96
N ALA A 91 10.74 -6.82 2.72
CA ALA A 91 9.88 -6.16 3.69
C ALA A 91 10.76 -5.37 4.69
N ARG A 92 10.31 -4.18 5.13
CA ARG A 92 11.14 -3.21 5.89
C ARG A 92 11.70 -3.72 7.22
N ARG A 93 11.37 -4.94 7.62
CA ARG A 93 11.99 -5.66 8.74
C ARG A 93 12.00 -7.16 8.45
N SER A 94 12.91 -7.63 7.60
CA SER A 94 13.10 -9.05 7.26
C SER A 94 13.36 -9.99 8.45
N HIS A 95 13.69 -9.45 9.63
CA HIS A 95 13.79 -10.19 10.89
C HIS A 95 12.44 -10.39 11.60
N CYS A 96 11.38 -9.72 11.13
CA CYS A 96 10.01 -9.97 11.54
C CYS A 96 9.43 -11.03 10.61
N ASN A 97 8.67 -11.96 11.18
CA ASN A 97 7.90 -12.91 10.36
C ASN A 97 6.89 -12.10 9.52
N SER A 98 7.18 -11.98 8.24
CA SER A 98 6.31 -11.40 7.23
C SER A 98 5.72 -12.55 6.42
N GLU A 99 4.41 -12.54 6.23
CA GLU A 99 3.70 -13.54 5.43
C GLU A 99 3.10 -12.84 4.23
N THR A 100 3.50 -13.24 3.03
CA THR A 100 2.84 -12.87 1.78
C THR A 100 1.81 -13.94 1.46
N ASP A 101 0.62 -13.54 1.05
CA ASP A 101 -0.43 -14.46 0.68
C ASP A 101 0.05 -15.39 -0.45
N ASN A 102 -0.25 -16.69 -0.33
CA ASN A 102 0.15 -17.69 -1.33
C ASN A 102 -0.66 -17.57 -2.63
N THR A 103 -1.71 -16.76 -2.64
CA THR A 103 -2.59 -16.53 -3.78
C THR A 103 -2.51 -15.07 -4.20
N ALA A 104 -2.43 -14.83 -5.51
CA ALA A 104 -2.46 -13.47 -6.05
C ALA A 104 -3.82 -12.82 -5.73
N ALA A 105 -3.80 -11.59 -5.23
CA ALA A 105 -5.01 -10.79 -5.04
C ALA A 105 -5.59 -10.32 -6.38
N GLY A 106 -4.75 -10.28 -7.42
CA GLY A 106 -5.11 -10.02 -8.82
C GLY A 106 -3.86 -9.86 -9.67
N TYR A 107 -4.03 -9.52 -10.95
CA TYR A 107 -2.90 -9.19 -11.81
C TYR A 107 -3.00 -7.76 -12.32
N GLY A 108 -1.84 -7.14 -12.50
CA GLY A 108 -1.70 -5.79 -13.02
C GLY A 108 -0.68 -5.72 -14.16
N VAL A 109 -0.82 -4.71 -15.01
CA VAL A 109 0.05 -4.52 -16.18
C VAL A 109 1.02 -3.35 -16.04
N LEU A 110 0.83 -2.53 -15.01
CA LEU A 110 1.63 -1.33 -14.77
C LEU A 110 3.09 -1.68 -14.41
N SER A 111 4.02 -0.79 -14.75
CA SER A 111 5.44 -0.96 -14.41
C SER A 111 5.70 -0.76 -12.91
N THR A 112 6.83 -1.26 -12.44
CA THR A 112 7.30 -1.04 -11.07
C THR A 112 7.49 0.44 -10.75
N GLU A 113 7.94 1.22 -11.73
CA GLU A 113 8.16 2.68 -11.64
C GLU A 113 6.83 3.41 -11.46
N CYS A 114 5.77 2.97 -12.15
CA CYS A 114 4.41 3.51 -11.95
C CYS A 114 3.96 3.35 -10.49
N ILE A 115 4.06 2.14 -9.97
CA ILE A 115 3.56 1.83 -8.63
C ILE A 115 4.42 2.51 -7.55
N LYS A 116 5.73 2.66 -7.79
CA LYS A 116 6.62 3.49 -6.96
C LYS A 116 6.13 4.94 -6.93
N GLY A 117 5.82 5.53 -8.09
CA GLY A 117 5.24 6.86 -8.20
C GLY A 117 3.91 7.00 -7.48
N CYS A 118 3.00 6.03 -7.63
CA CYS A 118 1.72 6.00 -6.94
C CYS A 118 1.90 5.95 -5.41
N ALA A 119 2.79 5.09 -4.91
CA ALA A 119 3.06 4.99 -3.49
C ALA A 119 3.63 6.28 -2.88
N ARG A 120 4.45 7.02 -3.64
CA ARG A 120 4.95 8.35 -3.26
C ARG A 120 3.86 9.42 -3.31
N PHE A 121 3.03 9.42 -4.34
CA PHE A 121 1.88 10.31 -4.42
C PHE A 121 0.95 10.12 -3.22
N PHE A 122 0.66 8.87 -2.86
CA PHE A 122 -0.18 8.57 -1.71
C PHE A 122 0.37 9.21 -0.42
N GLN A 123 1.68 9.07 -0.17
CA GLN A 123 2.33 9.69 0.99
C GLN A 123 2.15 11.21 1.05
N VAL A 124 2.18 11.86 -0.11
CA VAL A 124 2.02 13.32 -0.19
C VAL A 124 0.57 13.71 0.01
N ALA A 125 -0.35 13.03 -0.69
CA ALA A 125 -1.78 13.34 -0.72
C ALA A 125 -2.50 13.08 0.61
N TYR A 126 -1.95 12.18 1.44
CA TYR A 126 -2.67 11.63 2.57
C TYR A 126 -1.87 11.67 3.88
N ASP A 127 -2.58 11.91 4.99
CA ASP A 127 -2.01 11.79 6.33
C ASP A 127 -2.38 10.45 6.96
N PHE A 128 -1.42 9.83 7.62
CA PHE A 128 -1.58 8.58 8.35
C PHE A 128 -2.44 8.78 9.59
N ASN A 129 -3.44 7.92 9.74
CA ASN A 129 -4.29 7.77 10.91
C ASN A 129 -4.48 6.27 11.19
N GLY A 130 -4.14 5.82 12.39
CA GLY A 130 -4.18 4.39 12.74
C GLY A 130 -5.56 3.73 12.60
N LEU A 131 -6.65 4.47 12.74
CA LEU A 131 -8.03 3.95 12.72
C LEU A 131 -8.70 4.05 11.36
N SER A 132 -8.33 5.02 10.54
CA SER A 132 -8.89 5.21 9.20
C SER A 132 -7.78 5.08 8.17
N ASN A 133 -7.04 6.14 7.90
CA ASN A 133 -6.09 6.18 6.80
C ASN A 133 -4.74 5.54 7.17
N ASN A 134 -4.68 4.21 7.13
CA ASN A 134 -3.52 3.43 7.58
C ASN A 134 -2.93 2.55 6.46
N CYS A 135 -2.02 1.65 6.85
CA CYS A 135 -1.36 0.70 5.94
C CYS A 135 -2.32 -0.19 5.13
N HIS A 136 -3.51 -0.51 5.63
CA HIS A 136 -4.51 -1.31 4.91
C HIS A 136 -5.12 -0.50 3.77
N HIS A 137 -5.51 0.75 4.02
CA HIS A 137 -6.05 1.64 2.97
C HIS A 137 -5.02 1.90 1.88
N PHE A 138 -3.77 2.13 2.26
CA PHE A 138 -2.67 2.26 1.31
C PHE A 138 -2.52 1.01 0.41
N ALA A 139 -2.47 -0.18 1.00
CA ALA A 139 -2.31 -1.42 0.25
C ALA A 139 -3.52 -1.67 -0.69
N ASN A 140 -4.74 -1.43 -0.20
CA ASN A 140 -5.97 -1.58 -0.97
C ASN A 140 -6.04 -0.58 -2.13
N TRP A 141 -5.62 0.66 -1.91
CA TRP A 141 -5.58 1.69 -2.94
C TRP A 141 -4.60 1.33 -4.07
N LEU A 142 -3.41 0.82 -3.74
CA LEU A 142 -2.47 0.33 -4.75
C LEU A 142 -3.00 -0.89 -5.51
N ALA A 143 -3.66 -1.81 -4.81
CA ALA A 143 -4.30 -2.97 -5.42
C ALA A 143 -5.39 -2.55 -6.42
N ASP A 144 -6.21 -1.55 -6.10
CA ASP A 144 -7.25 -1.05 -7.00
C ASP A 144 -6.64 -0.43 -8.27
N ILE A 145 -5.56 0.35 -8.12
CA ILE A 145 -4.83 0.90 -9.28
C ILE A 145 -4.30 -0.24 -10.16
N LEU A 146 -3.67 -1.25 -9.58
CA LEU A 146 -3.14 -2.39 -10.33
C LEU A 146 -4.23 -3.21 -11.02
N CYS A 147 -5.36 -3.38 -10.35
CA CYS A 147 -6.50 -4.15 -10.85
C CYS A 147 -7.21 -3.44 -12.01
N THR A 148 -7.37 -2.12 -11.93
CA THR A 148 -8.28 -1.37 -12.82
C THR A 148 -7.60 -0.56 -13.90
N ARG A 149 -6.30 -0.26 -13.78
CA ARG A 149 -5.62 0.67 -14.68
C ARG A 149 -4.63 -0.04 -15.59
N SER A 150 -4.75 0.20 -16.88
CA SER A 150 -3.76 -0.22 -17.90
C SER A 150 -2.69 0.84 -18.18
N THR A 151 -2.95 2.08 -17.79
CA THR A 151 -2.07 3.24 -18.02
C THR A 151 -1.78 3.92 -16.69
N CYS A 152 -0.55 4.36 -16.49
CA CYS A 152 -0.19 4.94 -15.21
C CYS A 152 -0.95 6.25 -14.95
N PRO A 153 -1.58 6.42 -13.77
CA PRO A 153 -2.28 7.67 -13.45
C PRO A 153 -1.34 8.88 -13.47
N PHE A 154 -1.81 10.02 -13.99
CA PHE A 154 -1.01 11.25 -14.10
C PHE A 154 -0.36 11.68 -12.79
N ASN A 155 -1.11 11.65 -11.67
CA ASN A 155 -0.56 12.01 -10.36
C ASN A 155 0.55 11.06 -9.91
N CYS A 156 0.51 9.78 -10.28
CA CYS A 156 1.61 8.86 -10.02
C CYS A 156 2.84 9.19 -10.88
N GLN A 157 2.62 9.60 -12.14
CA GLN A 157 3.67 9.95 -13.10
C GLN A 157 4.59 11.07 -12.60
N ILE A 158 4.04 12.08 -11.93
CA ILE A 158 4.80 13.20 -11.37
C ILE A 158 5.90 12.71 -10.40
N TYR A 159 5.70 11.58 -9.72
CA TYR A 159 6.63 11.04 -8.72
C TYR A 159 7.50 9.88 -9.23
N TYR A 160 7.56 9.65 -10.54
CA TYR A 160 8.39 8.60 -11.17
C TYR A 160 9.89 8.76 -10.95
N SER A 161 10.36 10.00 -10.80
CA SER A 161 11.77 10.34 -10.99
C SER A 161 12.53 10.70 -9.71
N GLY A 162 11.91 10.48 -8.55
CA GLY A 162 12.55 10.71 -7.23
C GLY A 162 13.45 9.57 -6.78
#